data_AF-A0A7C6C0H3-F1
#
_entry.id   AF-A0A7C6C0H3-F1
#
_cell.length_a   1.000
_cell.length_b   1.000
_cell.length_c   1.000
_cell.angle_alpha   90.00
_cell.angle_beta   90.00
_cell.angle_gamma   90.00
#
_symmetry.space_group_name_H-M   'P 1'
#
loop_
_entity.id
_entity.type
_entity.pdbx_description
1 polymer ?
#
loop_
_entity_poly.entity_id
_entity_poly.type
_entity_poly.pdbx_seq_one_letter_code
_entity_poly.pdbx_strand_id
1 'polypeptide(L)'
;MKVPSLPFCLLMDAVGMASYLFPGIGETFDVVWAPISGFIFMKSFGGMTGKIGGLIALVEEAAPFIDVIPTFTIGHFYAKYKNFKNY
;
A
#
# COMPACT_ATOMS: atom_id res chain seq x y z
N MET A 1 -7.35 3.30 15.33
CA MET A 1 -6.60 2.72 14.17
C MET A 1 -5.15 3.08 14.33
N LYS A 2 -4.23 2.18 13.98
CA LYS A 2 -2.80 2.50 14.03
C LYS A 2 -2.46 3.36 12.81
N VAL A 3 -1.76 4.47 13.01
CA VAL A 3 -1.25 5.31 11.92
C VAL A 3 0.22 4.96 11.75
N PRO A 4 0.60 4.29 10.65
CA PRO A 4 2.01 4.05 10.34
C PRO A 4 2.72 5.39 10.13
N SER A 5 4.05 5.43 10.28
CA SER A 5 4.79 6.66 10.03
C SER A 5 4.76 7.04 8.54
N LEU A 6 4.74 8.35 8.24
CA LEU A 6 4.74 8.82 6.85
C LEU A 6 5.96 8.31 6.05
N PRO A 7 7.20 8.29 6.60
CA PRO A 7 8.35 7.75 5.88
C PRO A 7 8.22 6.26 5.56
N PHE A 8 7.59 5.48 6.44
CA PHE A 8 7.33 4.06 6.17
C PHE A 8 6.37 3.89 4.99
N CYS A 9 5.30 4.68 4.95
CA CYS A 9 4.34 4.65 3.84
C CYS A 9 4.99 5.03 2.51
N LEU A 10 5.79 6.11 2.50
CA LEU A 10 6.53 6.54 1.31
C LEU A 10 7.51 5.47 0.81
N LEU A 11 8.19 4.78 1.73
CA LEU A 11 9.09 3.68 1.36
C LEU A 11 8.32 2.51 0.73
N MET A 12 7.16 2.13 1.28
CA MET A 12 6.36 1.04 0.72
C MET A 12 5.83 1.38 -0.68
N ASP A 13 5.29 2.59 -0.86
CA ASP A 13 4.82 3.06 -2.17
C ASP A 13 5.98 3.15 -3.19
N ALA A 14 7.18 3.57 -2.76
CA ALA A 14 8.36 3.60 -3.63
C ALA A 14 8.87 2.21 -4.03
N VAL A 15 8.64 1.19 -3.19
CA VAL A 15 9.01 -0.20 -3.50
C VAL A 15 8.03 -0.82 -4.50
N GLY A 16 6.72 -0.56 -4.39
CA GLY A 16 5.75 -0.96 -5.43
C GLY A 16 6.12 -0.35 -6.77
N MET A 17 6.28 0.98 -6.80
CA MET A 17 6.69 1.69 -8.02
C MET A 17 8.08 1.33 -8.57
N ALA A 18 8.92 0.59 -7.83
CA ALA A 18 10.23 0.16 -8.32
C ALA A 18 10.10 -0.80 -9.52
N SER A 19 8.96 -1.48 -9.68
CA SER A 19 8.63 -2.30 -10.84
C SER A 19 8.70 -1.54 -12.17
N TYR A 20 8.46 -0.22 -12.16
CA TYR A 20 8.58 0.63 -13.35
C TYR A 20 10.01 0.96 -13.76
N LEU A 21 11.01 0.78 -12.88
CA LEU A 21 12.41 1.06 -13.22
C LEU A 21 12.98 0.01 -14.19
N PHE A 22 12.42 -1.20 -14.20
CA PHE A 22 12.86 -2.31 -15.04
C PHE A 22 11.67 -3.00 -15.72
N PRO A 23 11.10 -2.40 -16.79
CA PRO A 23 9.99 -3.00 -17.53
C PRO A 23 10.37 -4.41 -18.02
N GLY A 24 9.56 -5.41 -17.64
CA GLY A 24 9.77 -6.83 -17.93
C GLY A 24 10.26 -7.68 -16.74
N ILE A 25 10.98 -7.10 -15.77
CA ILE A 25 11.32 -7.77 -14.49
C ILE A 25 10.31 -7.37 -13.40
N GLY A 26 9.76 -6.16 -13.47
CA GLY A 26 8.72 -5.65 -12.57
C GLY A 26 7.51 -6.58 -12.45
N GLU A 27 6.97 -7.07 -13.57
CA GLU A 27 5.80 -7.97 -13.53
C GLU A 27 6.07 -9.29 -12.78
N THR A 28 7.32 -9.76 -12.74
CA THR A 28 7.67 -10.95 -11.94
C THR A 28 7.85 -10.62 -10.46
N PHE A 29 8.27 -9.39 -10.15
CA PHE A 29 8.32 -8.87 -8.79
C PHE A 29 6.90 -8.71 -8.22
N ASP A 30 5.96 -8.19 -9.00
CA ASP A 30 4.56 -7.96 -8.61
C ASP A 30 3.85 -9.24 -8.16
N VAL A 31 4.16 -10.40 -8.76
CA VAL A 31 3.62 -11.71 -8.35
C VAL A 31 3.92 -12.05 -6.88
N VAL A 32 5.11 -11.66 -6.41
CA VAL A 32 5.55 -11.90 -5.03
C VAL A 32 5.23 -10.70 -4.16
N TRP A 33 5.38 -9.49 -4.69
CA TRP A 33 5.24 -8.25 -3.95
C TRP A 33 3.78 -7.90 -3.67
N ALA A 34 2.84 -8.10 -4.60
CA ALA A 34 1.42 -7.82 -4.39
C ALA A 34 0.82 -8.48 -3.12
N PRO A 35 0.99 -9.80 -2.87
CA PRO A 35 0.49 -10.41 -1.63
C PRO A 35 1.25 -9.93 -0.38
N ILE A 36 2.54 -9.62 -0.51
CA ILE A 36 3.36 -9.08 0.60
C ILE A 36 2.89 -7.65 0.95
N SER A 37 2.74 -6.78 -0.04
CA SER A 37 2.25 -5.41 0.05
C SER A 37 0.88 -5.37 0.74
N GLY A 38 -0.08 -6.18 0.25
CA GLY A 38 -1.40 -6.31 0.88
C GLY A 38 -1.35 -6.79 2.34
N PHE A 39 -0.48 -7.75 2.66
CA PHE A 39 -0.30 -8.22 4.04
C PHE A 39 0.34 -7.17 4.95
N ILE A 40 1.38 -6.48 4.48
CA ILE A 40 2.04 -5.39 5.20
C ILE A 40 1.04 -4.28 5.47
N PHE A 41 0.23 -3.89 4.48
CA PHE A 41 -0.80 -2.88 4.65
C PHE A 41 -1.81 -3.29 5.74
N MET A 42 -2.35 -4.51 5.63
CA MET A 42 -3.32 -5.03 6.59
C MET A 42 -2.78 -5.01 8.02
N LYS A 43 -1.53 -5.43 8.21
CA LYS A 43 -0.85 -5.44 9.51
C LYS A 43 -0.52 -4.04 10.04
N SER A 44 -0.20 -3.10 9.14
CA SER A 44 0.24 -1.75 9.49
C SER A 44 -0.92 -0.86 9.97
N PHE A 45 -2.06 -0.91 9.26
CA PHE A 45 -3.21 -0.04 9.55
C PHE A 45 -4.24 -0.69 10.50
N GLY A 46 -4.38 -2.02 10.44
CA GLY A 46 -5.28 -2.80 11.27
C GLY A 46 -6.77 -2.49 11.07
N GLY A 47 -7.63 -3.29 11.73
CA GLY A 47 -9.09 -3.14 11.64
C GLY A 47 -9.63 -3.26 10.22
N MET A 48 -10.78 -2.62 9.97
CA MET A 48 -11.43 -2.68 8.64
C MET A 48 -10.64 -1.93 7.56
N THR A 49 -10.01 -0.81 7.89
CA THR A 49 -9.19 -0.04 6.94
C THR A 49 -7.97 -0.82 6.49
N GLY A 50 -7.31 -1.56 7.39
CA GLY A 50 -6.22 -2.46 7.00
C GLY A 50 -6.68 -3.57 6.06
N LYS A 51 -7.85 -4.18 6.31
CA LYS A 51 -8.39 -5.24 5.43
C LYS A 51 -8.75 -4.73 4.03
N ILE A 52 -9.48 -3.61 3.95
CA ILE A 52 -9.89 -3.03 2.66
C ILE A 52 -8.67 -2.49 1.92
N GLY A 53 -7.82 -1.71 2.58
CA GLY A 53 -6.64 -1.13 1.95
C GLY A 53 -5.59 -2.18 1.56
N GLY A 54 -5.49 -3.30 2.30
CA GLY A 54 -4.65 -4.42 1.89
C GLY A 54 -5.16 -5.15 0.66
N LEU A 55 -6.49 -5.25 0.49
CA LEU A 55 -7.08 -5.77 -0.75
C LEU A 55 -6.84 -4.82 -1.93
N ILE A 56 -6.98 -3.52 -1.70
CA ILE A 56 -6.70 -2.48 -2.71
C ILE A 56 -5.23 -2.55 -3.13
N ALA A 57 -4.29 -2.57 -2.18
CA ALA A 57 -2.86 -2.69 -2.47
C ALA A 57 -2.54 -3.96 -3.27
N LEU A 58 -3.13 -5.11 -2.90
CA LEU A 58 -2.93 -6.35 -3.65
C LEU A 58 -3.44 -6.23 -5.09
N VAL A 59 -4.64 -5.69 -5.29
CA VAL A 59 -5.24 -5.55 -6.64
C VAL A 59 -4.45 -4.55 -7.48
N GLU A 60 -4.00 -3.46 -6.87
CA GLU A 60 -3.22 -2.44 -7.56
C GLU A 60 -1.89 -2.98 -8.08
N GLU A 61 -1.14 -3.66 -7.22
CA GLU A 61 0.17 -4.23 -7.52
C GLU A 61 0.04 -5.41 -8.50
N ALA A 62 -1.05 -6.19 -8.41
CA ALA A 62 -1.30 -7.30 -9.33
C ALA A 62 -1.84 -6.86 -10.71
N ALA A 63 -2.32 -5.62 -10.83
CA ALA A 63 -2.88 -5.11 -12.06
C ALA A 63 -1.82 -4.31 -12.84
N PRO A 64 -1.55 -4.66 -14.10
CA PRO A 64 -0.64 -3.86 -14.92
C PRO A 64 -1.22 -2.44 -15.07
N PHE A 65 -0.35 -1.43 -15.06
CA PHE A 65 -0.67 0.01 -15.20
C PHE A 65 -1.28 0.72 -13.99
N ILE A 66 -1.66 0.00 -12.92
CA ILE A 66 -2.35 0.62 -11.76
C ILE A 66 -1.41 0.83 -10.56
N ASP A 67 -0.25 0.18 -10.51
CA ASP A 67 0.84 0.28 -9.49
C ASP A 67 1.51 1.67 -9.33
N VAL A 68 0.84 2.75 -9.76
CA VAL A 68 1.33 4.13 -9.59
C VAL A 68 0.61 4.84 -8.44
N ILE A 69 -0.40 4.20 -7.83
CA ILE A 69 -1.22 4.85 -6.81
C ILE A 69 -0.50 4.70 -5.45
N PRO A 70 -0.19 5.80 -4.74
CA PRO A 70 0.52 5.70 -3.47
C PRO A 70 -0.42 5.26 -2.34
N THR A 71 -0.84 3.99 -2.35
CA THR A 71 -1.88 3.43 -1.48
C THR A 71 -1.52 3.49 0.00
N PHE A 72 -0.26 3.26 0.37
CA PHE A 72 0.17 3.41 1.77
C PHE A 72 0.09 4.86 2.24
N THR A 73 0.49 5.80 1.40
CA THR A 73 0.42 7.24 1.72
C THR A 73 -1.02 7.72 1.81
N ILE A 74 -1.92 7.30 0.91
CA ILE A 74 -3.36 7.58 1.01
C ILE A 74 -3.93 7.00 2.29
N GLY A 75 -3.59 5.74 2.61
CA GLY A 75 -3.96 5.08 3.85
C GLY A 75 -3.53 5.87 5.09
N HIS A 76 -2.32 6.42 5.09
CA HIS A 76 -1.80 7.26 6.18
C HIS A 76 -2.68 8.50 6.42
N PHE A 77 -2.97 9.26 5.37
CA PHE A 77 -3.80 10.46 5.48
C PHE A 77 -5.24 10.12 5.88
N TYR A 78 -5.81 9.05 5.33
CA TYR A 78 -7.15 8.58 5.72
C TYR A 78 -7.20 8.19 7.20
N ALA A 79 -6.22 7.42 7.69
CA ALA A 79 -6.15 7.00 9.09
C ALA A 79 -5.94 8.20 10.02
N LYS A 80 -5.11 9.18 9.62
CA LYS A 80 -4.90 10.44 10.36
C LYS A 80 -6.18 11.27 10.45
N TYR A 81 -6.88 11.47 9.33
CA TYR A 81 -8.15 12.19 9.29
C TYR A 81 -9.24 11.51 10.13
N LYS A 82 -9.34 10.18 10.05
CA LYS A 82 -10.32 9.42 10.83
C LYS A 82 -10.03 9.49 12.33
N ASN A 83 -8.76 9.44 12.75
CA ASN A 83 -8.41 9.62 14.16
C ASN A 83 -8.72 11.04 14.64
N PHE A 84 -8.54 12.08 13.81
CA PHE A 84 -8.93 13.45 14.15
C PHE A 84 -10.43 13.62 14.39
N LYS A 85 -11.29 12.95 13.60
CA LYS A 85 -12.75 13.02 13.76
C LYS A 85 -13.33 12.15 14.89
N ASN A 86 -12.55 11.24 15.46
CA ASN A 86 -12.98 10.39 16.58
C ASN A 86 -12.50 10.93 17.94
N TYR A 87 -11.98 12.17 17.97
CA TYR A 87 -11.78 13.02 19.13
C TYR A 87 -12.79 14.17 19.07
#